data_AF-A0A0P6WLT8-F1
#
_entry.id   AF-A0A0P6WLT8-F1
#
_cell.length_a   1.000
_cell.length_b   1.000
_cell.length_c   1.000
_cell.angle_alpha   90.00
_cell.angle_beta   90.00
_cell.angle_gamma   90.00
#
_symmetry.space_group_name_H-M   'P 1'
#
loop_
_entity.id
_entity.type
_entity.pdbx_description
1 polymer ?
#
loop_
_entity_poly.entity_id
_entity_poly.type
_entity_poly.pdbx_seq_one_letter_code
_entity_poly.pdbx_strand_id
1 'polypeptide(L)' 'MDRVVALKAAAVAALMGLALVFTTGFAHPELLHNAAHDSRHAMNFPCH' A
#
# COMPACT_ATOMS: atom_id res chain seq x y z
N MET A 1 -3.76 23.84 9.90
CA MET A 1 -2.90 22.66 10.14
C MET A 1 -1.44 23.08 10.09
N ASP A 2 -0.63 22.60 11.03
CA ASP A 2 0.83 22.78 10.99
C ASP A 2 1.41 22.04 9.76
N ARG A 3 2.13 22.77 8.90
CA ARG A 3 2.72 22.24 7.67
C ARG A 3 3.80 21.18 7.95
N VAL A 4 4.51 21.30 9.07
CA VAL A 4 5.51 20.30 9.50
C VAL A 4 4.83 18.99 9.86
N VAL A 5 3.68 19.04 10.55
CA VAL A 5 2.87 17.86 10.85
C VAL A 5 2.35 17.21 9.57
N ALA A 6 1.84 18.00 8.63
CA ALA A 6 1.36 17.50 7.35
C ALA A 6 2.47 16.81 6.53
N LEU A 7 3.66 17.40 6.47
CA LEU A 7 4.81 16.82 5.76
C LEU A 7 5.32 15.52 6.42
N LYS A 8 5.35 15.47 7.75
CA LYS A 8 5.69 14.24 8.48
C LYS A 8 4.70 13.11 8.19
N ALA A 9 3.40 13.42 8.23
CA ALA A 9 2.36 12.45 7.90
C ALA A 9 2.48 11.96 6.44
N ALA A 10 2.69 12.87 5.49
CA ALA A 10 2.90 12.53 4.09
C ALA A 10 4.13 11.65 3.87
N ALA A 11 5.25 11.95 4.54
CA ALA A 11 6.47 11.17 4.45
C ALA A 11 6.27 9.74 4.97
N VAL A 12 5.60 9.57 6.12
CA VAL A 12 5.28 8.25 6.69
C VAL A 12 4.34 7.48 5.76
N ALA A 13 3.31 8.13 5.23
CA ALA A 13 2.38 7.50 4.30
C ALA A 13 3.08 7.05 3.00
N ALA A 14 3.96 7.89 2.46
CA ALA A 14 4.74 7.56 1.26
C ALA A 14 5.68 6.37 1.52
N LEU A 15 6.41 6.36 2.64
CA LEU A 15 7.29 5.26 3.02
C LEU A 15 6.51 3.95 3.21
N MET A 16 5.36 4.00 3.86
CA MET A 16 4.48 2.84 4.03
C MET A 16 3.99 2.32 2.68
N GLY A 17 3.51 3.21 1.80
CA GLY A 17 3.05 2.83 0.46
C GLY A 17 4.17 2.19 -0.38
N LEU A 18 5.37 2.77 -0.35
CA LEU A 18 6.54 2.20 -1.01
C LEU A 18 6.89 0.82 -0.44
N ALA A 19 6.91 0.67 0.88
CA ALA A 19 7.20 -0.60 1.53
C ALA A 19 6.21 -1.70 1.08
N LEU A 20 4.91 -1.39 1.04
CA LEU A 20 3.88 -2.34 0.57
C LEU A 20 4.11 -2.76 -0.88
N VAL A 21 4.38 -1.82 -1.79
CA VAL A 21 4.61 -2.12 -3.22
C VAL A 21 5.88 -2.97 -3.41
N PHE A 22 6.99 -2.60 -2.77
CA PHE A 22 8.26 -3.34 -2.94
C PHE A 22 8.21 -4.73 -2.29
N THR A 23 7.65 -4.86 -1.09
CA THR A 23 7.61 -6.15 -0.39
C THR A 23 6.67 -7.15 -1.06
N THR A 24 5.52 -6.71 -1.56
CA THR A 24 4.56 -7.59 -2.24
C THR A 24 4.94 -7.83 -3.71
N GLY A 25 5.46 -6.82 -4.40
CA GLY A 25 5.88 -6.91 -5.81
C GLY A 25 7.10 -7.80 -6.04
N PHE A 26 8.02 -7.88 -5.06
CA PHE A 26 9.23 -8.71 -5.11
C PHE A 26 9.24 -9.84 -4.06
N ALA A 27 8.06 -10.21 -3.54
CA ALA A 27 7.91 -11.34 -2.63
C ALA A 27 8.37 -12.64 -3.32
N HIS A 28 9.28 -13.39 -2.68
CA HIS A 28 9.60 -14.75 -3.10
C HIS A 28 8.41 -15.71 -2.91
N PRO A 29 7.65 -15.65 -1.80
CA PRO A 29 6.48 -16.51 -1.63
C PRO A 29 5.33 -16.04 -2.52
N GLU A 30 4.78 -16.93 -3.36
CA GLU A 30 3.63 -16.58 -4.22
C GLU A 30 2.40 -16.16 -3.41
N LEU A 31 2.25 -16.69 -2.19
CA LEU A 31 1.14 -16.35 -1.29
C LEU A 31 1.06 -14.85 -0.99
N LEU A 32 2.19 -14.18 -0.74
CA LEU A 32 2.19 -12.76 -0.39
C LEU A 32 1.91 -11.87 -1.61
N HIS A 33 2.42 -12.27 -2.78
CA HIS A 33 2.14 -11.58 -4.04
C HIS A 33 0.66 -11.72 -4.42
N ASN A 34 0.11 -12.93 -4.31
CA ASN A 34 -1.30 -13.21 -4.63
C ASN A 34 -2.25 -12.51 -3.65
N ALA A 35 -1.93 -12.50 -2.35
CA ALA A 35 -2.72 -11.76 -1.37
C ALA A 35 -2.81 -10.25 -1.68
N ALA A 36 -1.73 -9.66 -2.21
CA ALA A 36 -1.73 -8.27 -2.63
C ALA A 36 -2.62 -8.03 -3.87
N HIS A 37 -2.58 -8.93 -4.86
CA HIS A 37 -3.50 -8.89 -6.00
C HIS A 37 -4.96 -9.07 -5.57
N ASP A 38 -5.26 -10.05 -4.72
CA ASP A 38 -6.61 -10.31 -4.20
C ASP A 38 -7.17 -9.10 -3.46
N SER A 39 -6.33 -8.41 -2.69
CA SER A 39 -6.71 -7.16 -2.00
C SER A 39 -7.12 -6.07 -3.01
N ARG A 40 -6.38 -5.92 -4.13
CA ARG A 40 -6.78 -5.00 -5.21
C ARG A 40 -8.11 -5.39 -5.85
N HIS A 41 -8.32 -6.69 -6.09
CA HIS A 41 -9.59 -7.20 -6.62
C HIS A 41 -10.76 -6.95 -5.65
N ALA A 42 -10.55 -7.15 -4.34
CA ALA A 42 -11.53 -6.88 -3.29
C ALA A 42 -11.83 -5.38 -3.10
N MET A 43 -10.82 -4.51 -3.28
CA MET A 43 -11.01 -3.05 -3.24
C MET A 43 -11.75 -2.50 -4.47
N ASN A 44 -11.76 -3.25 -5.58
CA ASN A 44 -12.59 -2.96 -6.74
C ASN A 44 -14.02 -3.52 -6.58
N PHE A 45 -14.47 -3.75 -5.33
CA PHE A 45 -15.88 -3.98 -5.03
C PHE A 45 -16.71 -2.87 -5.70
N PRO A 46 -17.74 -3.20 -6.48
CA PRO A 46 -18.47 -2.18 -7.20
C PRO A 46 -19.12 -1.26 -6.17
N CYS A 47 -18.82 0.04 -6.28
CA CYS A 47 -19.49 1.10 -5.52
C CYS A 47 -20.88 1.43 -6.09
N HIS A 48 -21.43 0.53 -6.91
CA HIS A 48 -22.82 0.43 -7.32
C HIS A 48 -23.27 -1.02 -7.32
#